data_AF-A0AA39SX21-F1
#
_entry.id   AF-A0AA39SX21-F1
#
_cell.length_a   1.000
_cell.length_b   1.000
_cell.length_c   1.000
_cell.angle_alpha   90.00
_cell.angle_beta   90.00
_cell.angle_gamma   90.00
#
_symmetry.space_group_name_H-M   'P 1'
#
loop_
_entity.id
_entity.type
_entity.pdbx_description
1 polymer ?
#
loop_
_entity_poly.entity_id
_entity_poly.type
_entity_poly.pdbx_seq_one_letter_code
_entity_poly.pdbx_strand_id
1 'polypeptide(L)'
;MEGGRGLEGEKRGEEERREEERGRVVDSRSQKWKLRYYTRPNGKKRGPVFTASWRQFVKAKRLRVGDEFIFYGHQVRAADGQLKMKYMIEVKRRSMLTYNGEPVTLDVEYLA
;
A
#
# COMPACT_ATOMS: atom_id res chain seq x y z
N MET A 1 13.06 -23.45 39.35
CA MET A 1 11.88 -22.68 38.94
C MET A 1 12.20 -22.00 37.62
N GLU A 2 11.96 -22.69 36.51
CA GLU A 2 12.05 -22.11 35.17
C GLU A 2 10.64 -21.75 34.70
N GLY A 3 10.53 -20.72 33.86
CA GLY A 3 9.36 -20.51 33.02
C GLY A 3 8.71 -19.14 33.19
N GLY A 4 9.35 -18.11 32.63
CA GLY A 4 8.78 -16.76 32.61
C GLY A 4 9.39 -15.87 31.53
N ARG A 5 9.67 -16.40 30.33
CA ARG A 5 10.24 -15.63 29.20
C ARG A 5 9.63 -15.93 27.82
N GLY A 6 8.55 -16.72 27.75
CA GLY A 6 8.00 -17.20 26.47
C GLY A 6 6.95 -16.30 25.81
N LEU A 7 6.20 -15.51 26.58
CA LEU A 7 4.94 -14.90 26.08
C LEU A 7 5.12 -13.52 25.42
N GLU A 8 6.21 -12.81 25.67
CA GLU A 8 6.46 -11.48 25.06
C GLU A 8 7.03 -11.55 23.64
N GLY A 9 7.86 -12.57 23.34
CA GLY A 9 8.40 -12.79 22.00
C GLY A 9 7.33 -13.19 20.99
N GLU A 10 6.32 -13.94 21.42
CA GLU A 10 5.23 -14.43 20.58
C GLU A 10 4.22 -13.32 20.26
N LYS A 11 3.86 -12.48 21.24
CA LYS A 11 3.02 -11.28 21.01
C LYS A 11 3.68 -10.29 20.06
N ARG A 12 4.99 -10.05 20.18
CA ARG A 12 5.75 -9.18 19.28
C ARG A 12 5.78 -9.75 17.86
N GLY A 13 5.93 -11.07 17.70
CA GLY A 13 5.89 -11.74 16.41
C GLY A 13 4.51 -11.69 15.73
N GLU A 14 3.42 -11.75 16.48
CA GLU A 14 2.05 -11.60 15.95
C GLU A 14 1.70 -10.16 15.58
N GLU A 15 2.13 -9.19 16.39
CA GLU A 15 1.94 -7.76 16.10
C GLU A 15 2.76 -7.33 14.87
N GLU A 16 4.00 -7.80 14.75
CA GLU A 16 4.87 -7.55 13.61
C GLU A 16 4.34 -8.24 12.33
N ARG A 17 3.74 -9.44 12.43
CA ARG A 17 3.01 -10.09 11.32
C ARG A 17 1.75 -9.32 10.93
N ARG A 18 1.00 -8.77 11.89
CA ARG A 18 -0.18 -7.91 11.64
C ARG A 18 0.22 -6.57 11.01
N GLU A 19 1.32 -5.97 11.44
CA GLU A 19 1.89 -4.78 10.78
C GLU A 19 2.44 -5.11 9.39
N GLU A 20 3.04 -6.30 9.21
CA GLU A 20 3.53 -6.76 7.92
C GLU A 20 2.40 -7.04 6.93
N GLU A 21 1.24 -7.55 7.38
CA GLU A 21 0.03 -7.64 6.57
C GLU A 21 -0.58 -6.27 6.27
N ARG A 22 -0.55 -5.32 7.21
CA ARG A 22 -0.99 -3.94 6.98
C ARG A 22 -0.14 -3.20 5.95
N GLY A 23 1.12 -3.60 5.77
CA GLY A 23 2.00 -3.06 4.73
C GLY A 23 1.78 -3.64 3.34
N ARG A 24 0.94 -4.69 3.20
CA ARG A 24 0.66 -5.31 1.89
C ARG A 24 -0.53 -4.63 1.23
N VAL A 25 -0.25 -3.99 0.10
CA VAL A 25 -1.25 -3.36 -0.76
C VAL A 25 -1.31 -4.10 -2.08
N VAL A 26 -2.48 -4.16 -2.70
CA VAL A 26 -2.70 -4.86 -3.97
C VAL A 26 -2.96 -3.84 -5.06
N ASP A 27 -2.32 -3.98 -6.21
CA ASP A 27 -2.61 -3.11 -7.36
C ASP A 27 -3.73 -3.64 -8.28
N SER A 28 -4.06 -2.88 -9.31
CA SER A 28 -5.06 -3.22 -10.33
C SER A 28 -4.74 -4.53 -11.09
N ARG A 29 -3.49 -5.00 -11.08
CA ARG A 29 -3.07 -6.28 -11.67
C ARG A 29 -2.95 -7.41 -10.65
N SER A 30 -3.53 -7.23 -9.46
CA SER A 30 -3.47 -8.19 -8.36
C SER A 30 -2.05 -8.47 -7.84
N GLN A 31 -1.07 -7.63 -8.16
CA GLN A 31 0.28 -7.74 -7.64
C GLN A 31 0.34 -7.14 -6.23
N LYS A 32 1.00 -7.87 -5.32
CA LYS A 32 1.16 -7.46 -3.92
C LYS A 32 2.43 -6.64 -3.77
N TRP A 33 2.31 -5.48 -3.13
CA TRP A 33 3.40 -4.57 -2.81
C TRP A 33 3.54 -4.41 -1.31
N LYS A 34 4.76 -4.53 -0.80
CA LYS A 34 5.07 -4.24 0.61
C LYS A 34 5.42 -2.76 0.73
N LEU A 35 4.45 -1.88 0.96
CA LEU A 35 4.68 -0.45 1.17
C LEU A 35 4.53 -0.10 2.65
N ARG A 36 5.61 0.40 3.26
CA ARG A 36 5.53 0.86 4.67
C ARG A 36 4.83 2.21 4.74
N TYR A 37 3.58 2.21 5.18
CA TYR A 37 2.83 3.40 5.57
C TYR A 37 3.09 3.70 7.05
N TYR A 38 3.59 4.89 7.36
CA TYR A 38 3.67 5.34 8.75
C TYR A 38 3.49 6.85 8.85
N THR A 39 2.93 7.29 9.99
CA THR A 39 2.79 8.71 10.30
C THR A 39 4.00 9.17 11.10
N ARG A 40 4.78 10.10 10.54
CA ARG A 40 5.90 10.74 11.25
C ARG A 40 5.32 11.53 12.43
N PRO A 41 5.73 11.24 13.68
CA PRO A 41 5.10 11.87 14.84
C PRO A 41 5.50 13.34 15.00
N ASN A 42 6.74 13.72 14.69
CA ASN A 42 7.31 15.02 15.04
C ASN A 42 8.11 15.68 13.88
N GLY A 43 8.35 16.99 14.02
CA GLY A 43 9.24 17.78 13.16
C GLY A 43 8.58 18.46 11.95
N LYS A 44 9.38 19.19 11.16
CA LYS A 44 8.92 19.94 9.96
C LYS A 44 8.31 19.06 8.85
N LYS A 45 8.52 17.75 8.92
CA LYS A 45 8.00 16.75 7.97
C LYS A 45 6.99 15.80 8.64
N ARG A 46 6.24 16.28 9.64
CA ARG A 46 5.15 15.53 10.29
C ARG A 46 4.09 15.16 9.26
N GLY A 47 3.57 13.95 9.33
CA GLY A 47 2.50 13.48 8.45
C GLY A 47 2.71 12.05 7.95
N PRO A 48 1.68 11.51 7.26
CA PRO A 48 1.71 10.17 6.70
C PRO A 48 2.70 10.10 5.53
N VAL A 49 3.50 9.04 5.50
CA VAL A 49 4.44 8.77 4.41
C VAL A 49 4.48 7.29 4.05
N PHE A 50 4.65 7.02 2.76
CA PHE A 50 5.13 5.72 2.28
C PHE A 50 6.66 5.75 2.22
N THR A 51 7.32 4.74 2.77
CA THR A 51 8.78 4.72 2.87
C THR A 51 9.41 3.46 2.30
N ALA A 52 9.52 2.40 3.10
CA ALA A 52 10.14 1.16 2.65
C ALA A 52 9.46 0.68 1.35
N SER A 53 10.30 0.35 0.38
CA SER A 53 9.93 -0.10 -0.97
C SER A 53 9.13 0.86 -1.85
N TRP A 54 8.88 2.11 -1.41
CA TRP A 54 8.30 3.15 -2.27
C TRP A 54 9.14 3.39 -3.54
N ARG A 55 10.47 3.51 -3.40
CA ARG A 55 11.36 3.72 -4.55
C ARG A 55 11.34 2.55 -5.54
N GLN A 56 11.21 1.33 -5.05
CA GLN A 56 11.12 0.13 -5.90
C GLN A 56 9.80 0.11 -6.66
N PHE A 57 8.70 0.44 -5.98
CA PHE A 57 7.39 0.62 -6.58
C PHE A 57 7.39 1.69 -7.69
N VAL A 58 7.91 2.89 -7.40
CA VAL A 58 8.03 3.99 -8.38
C VAL A 58 8.78 3.55 -9.64
N LYS A 59 9.89 2.83 -9.48
CA LYS A 59 10.67 2.33 -10.63
C LYS A 59 9.90 1.29 -11.42
N ALA A 60 9.30 0.31 -10.75
CA ALA A 60 8.59 -0.78 -11.41
C ALA A 60 7.36 -0.29 -12.17
N LYS A 61 6.59 0.63 -11.58
CA LYS A 61 5.41 1.27 -12.20
C LYS A 61 5.76 2.43 -13.14
N ARG A 62 7.06 2.76 -13.28
CA ARG A 62 7.58 3.87 -14.08
C ARG A 62 6.88 5.20 -13.77
N LEU A 63 6.67 5.48 -12.47
CA LEU A 63 5.97 6.69 -12.04
C LEU A 63 6.77 7.95 -12.33
N ARG A 64 6.04 9.03 -12.60
CA ARG A 64 6.57 10.36 -12.92
C ARG A 64 5.83 11.41 -12.09
N VAL A 65 6.44 12.57 -11.96
CA VAL A 65 5.77 13.73 -11.36
C VAL A 65 4.52 14.05 -12.19
N GLY A 66 3.38 14.22 -11.52
CA GLY A 66 2.07 14.43 -12.15
C GLY A 66 1.21 13.17 -12.25
N ASP A 67 1.74 11.98 -11.97
CA ASP A 67 0.91 10.78 -11.81
C ASP A 67 0.09 10.87 -10.52
N GLU A 68 -1.16 10.40 -10.59
CA GLU A 68 -2.07 10.34 -9.45
C GLU A 68 -1.94 8.98 -8.77
N PHE A 69 -1.38 8.98 -7.55
CA PHE A 69 -1.32 7.78 -6.71
C PHE A 69 -2.54 7.71 -5.79
N ILE A 70 -3.36 6.69 -5.97
CA ILE A 70 -4.61 6.48 -5.22
C ILE A 70 -4.39 5.30 -4.28
N PHE A 71 -4.59 5.53 -2.99
CA PHE A 71 -4.54 4.50 -1.95
C PHE A 71 -5.89 4.42 -1.25
N TYR A 72 -6.47 3.23 -1.20
CA TYR A 72 -7.78 3.01 -0.60
C TYR A 72 -7.84 1.64 0.06
N GLY A 73 -8.89 1.40 0.84
CA GLY A 73 -9.11 0.11 1.49
C GLY A 73 -10.58 -0.22 1.58
N HIS A 74 -10.88 -1.51 1.58
CA HIS A 74 -12.24 -2.01 1.76
C HIS A 74 -12.25 -3.23 2.68
N GLN A 75 -13.39 -3.43 3.35
CA GLN A 75 -13.55 -4.53 4.27
C GLN A 75 -13.83 -5.81 3.48
N VAL A 76 -13.17 -6.91 3.84
CA VAL A 76 -13.37 -8.24 3.26
C VAL A 76 -13.57 -9.25 4.37
N ARG A 77 -14.47 -10.22 4.14
CA ARG A 77 -14.67 -11.33 5.08
C ARG A 77 -13.63 -12.40 4.79
N ALA A 78 -12.80 -12.72 5.78
CA ALA A 78 -11.78 -13.76 5.66
C ALA A 78 -12.40 -15.15 5.87
N ALA A 79 -11.61 -16.20 5.59
CA ALA A 79 -12.05 -17.60 5.72
C ALA A 79 -12.44 -17.98 7.17
N ASP A 80 -11.87 -17.29 8.16
CA ASP A 80 -12.19 -17.40 9.59
C ASP A 80 -13.49 -16.65 9.97
N GLY A 81 -14.18 -16.05 9.00
CA GLY A 81 -15.39 -15.26 9.20
C GLY A 81 -15.16 -13.84 9.72
N GLN A 82 -13.92 -13.47 10.08
CA GLN A 82 -13.58 -12.15 10.59
C GLN A 82 -13.47 -11.13 9.46
N LEU A 83 -13.78 -9.87 9.80
CA LEU A 83 -13.65 -8.75 8.87
C LEU A 83 -12.21 -8.24 8.86
N LYS A 84 -11.55 -8.32 7.71
CA LYS A 84 -10.18 -7.85 7.50
C LYS A 84 -10.16 -6.68 6.53
N MET A 85 -9.18 -5.80 6.68
CA MET A 85 -9.00 -4.68 5.77
C MET A 85 -8.08 -5.07 4.64
N LYS A 86 -8.55 -4.93 3.41
CA LYS A 86 -7.73 -5.10 2.22
C LYS A 86 -7.40 -3.72 1.65
N TYR A 87 -6.11 -3.42 1.54
CA TYR A 87 -5.63 -2.18 0.96
C TYR A 87 -5.28 -2.35 -0.51
N MET A 88 -5.62 -1.34 -1.29
CA MET A 88 -5.50 -1.28 -2.73
C MET A 88 -4.71 -0.04 -3.13
N ILE A 89 -4.01 -0.13 -4.26
CA ILE A 89 -3.35 1.00 -4.91
C ILE A 89 -3.69 1.05 -6.39
N GLU A 90 -3.90 2.26 -6.89
CA GLU A 90 -4.02 2.55 -8.32
C GLU A 90 -3.10 3.71 -8.64
N VAL A 91 -2.56 3.72 -9.86
CA VAL A 91 -1.82 4.89 -10.32
C VAL A 91 -2.36 5.31 -11.67
N LYS A 92 -2.88 6.52 -11.73
CA LYS A 92 -3.46 7.07 -12.95
C LYS A 92 -2.52 8.10 -13.57
N ARG A 93 -2.46 8.11 -14.89
CA ARG A 93 -1.72 9.09 -15.67
C ARG A 93 -2.63 9.67 -16.74
N ARG A 94 -2.53 11.00 -16.92
CA ARG A 94 -3.19 11.70 -18.02
C ARG A 94 -2.61 11.19 -19.34
N SER A 95 -3.46 10.58 -20.15
CA SER A 95 -3.13 10.10 -21.48
C SER A 95 -3.13 11.24 -22.49
N MET A 96 -2.44 11.02 -23.61
CA MET A 96 -2.61 11.85 -24.82
C MET A 96 -3.91 11.49 -25.58
N LEU A 97 -4.54 10.37 -25.24
CA LEU A 97 -5.83 9.97 -25.80
C LEU A 97 -6.94 10.89 -25.26
N THR A 98 -7.83 11.30 -26.16
CA THR A 98 -9.00 12.11 -25.84
C THR A 98 -10.28 11.32 -26.05
N TYR A 99 -11.26 11.51 -25.18
CA TYR A 99 -12.64 11.07 -25.36
C TYR A 99 -13.53 12.30 -25.35
N ASN A 100 -14.30 12.51 -26.43
CA ASN A 100 -15.10 13.73 -26.64
C ASN A 100 -14.29 15.04 -26.52
N GLY A 101 -13.04 15.05 -26.98
CA GLY A 101 -12.15 16.21 -26.91
C GLY A 101 -11.44 16.41 -25.57
N GLU A 102 -11.82 15.66 -24.53
CA GLU A 102 -11.21 15.74 -23.20
C GLU A 102 -10.16 14.65 -22.98
N PRO A 103 -8.97 14.97 -22.43
CA PRO A 103 -7.95 13.97 -22.14
C PRO A 103 -8.39 12.94 -21.11
N VAL A 104 -8.16 11.67 -21.41
CA VAL A 104 -8.54 10.55 -20.54
C VAL A 104 -7.43 10.25 -19.53
N THR A 105 -7.79 9.97 -18.28
CA THR A 105 -6.88 9.38 -17.29
C THR A 105 -6.95 7.87 -17.35
N LEU A 106 -5.81 7.21 -17.54
CA LEU A 106 -5.70 5.75 -17.59
C LEU A 106 -4.81 5.24 -16.46
N ASP A 107 -5.05 4.02 -16.00
CA ASP A 107 -4.09 3.34 -15.12
C ASP A 107 -2.75 3.19 -15.86
N VAL A 108 -1.65 3.48 -15.19
CA VAL A 108 -0.29 3.39 -15.76
C VAL A 108 0.03 2.00 -16.29
N GLU A 109 -0.62 0.96 -15.77
CA GLU A 109 -0.50 -0.41 -16.27
C GLU A 109 -1.02 -0.58 -17.69
N TYR A 110 -1.96 0.26 -18.15
CA TYR A 110 -2.45 0.25 -19.54
C TYR A 110 -1.63 1.12 -20.48
N LEU A 111 -0.61 1.82 -19.97
CA LEU A 111 0.28 2.70 -20.74
C LEU A 111 1.69 2.11 -20.91
N ALA A 112 1.92 0.89 -20.42
CA ALA A 112 3.23 0.28 -20.23
C ALA A 112 3.72 -0.54 -21.43
#